data_AF-A0A971SEU0-F1
#
_entry.id   AF-A0A971SEU0-F1
#
_cell.length_a   1.000
_cell.length_b   1.000
_cell.length_c   1.000
_cell.angle_alpha   90.00
_cell.angle_beta   90.00
_cell.angle_gamma   90.00
#
_symmetry.space_group_name_H-M   'P 1'
#
loop_
_entity.id
_entity.type
_entity.pdbx_description
1 polymer ?
#
loop_
_entity_poly.entity_id
_entity_poly.type
_entity_poly.pdbx_seq_one_letter_code
_entity_poly.pdbx_strand_id
1 'polypeptide(L)'
;MKKTKIIVVSLLVMILLLSACTDVKKDVLTEPRYEDLWYGSEEGRVYENEKIAVITSNRGFYIYDYDSKQVVKEYHVDVKKGFDIEAEVGKVRFHLDKVLEKLSISAFSVEGDLSKYHFVYDIKADTVEKKDGNLPDEYIDPQEAIQTTYMGEDLQGYSFKSKLKNEEIFPFKDRDYKFDLDI
;
A
#
# COMPACT_ATOMS: atom_id res chain seq x y z
N MET A 1 17.60 49.81 -7.79
CA MET A 1 17.95 48.41 -8.14
C MET A 1 18.31 47.49 -6.96
N LYS A 2 18.37 47.95 -5.70
CA LYS A 2 18.67 47.08 -4.54
C LYS A 2 17.46 46.27 -4.02
N LYS A 3 16.24 46.81 -4.15
CA LYS A 3 14.99 46.18 -3.65
C LYS A 3 14.59 44.92 -4.44
N THR A 4 14.82 44.89 -5.75
CA THR A 4 14.48 43.75 -6.62
C THR A 4 15.31 42.49 -6.31
N LYS A 5 16.57 42.65 -5.88
CA LYS A 5 17.45 41.53 -5.52
C LYS A 5 16.98 40.82 -4.24
N ILE A 6 16.41 41.55 -3.28
CA ILE A 6 15.94 40.99 -2.01
C ILE A 6 14.68 40.13 -2.22
N ILE A 7 13.77 40.55 -3.11
CA ILE A 7 12.54 39.81 -3.43
C ILE A 7 12.86 38.47 -4.09
N VAL A 8 13.81 38.43 -5.03
CA VAL A 8 14.19 37.21 -5.73
C VAL A 8 14.85 36.20 -4.78
N VAL A 9 15.72 36.66 -3.86
CA VAL A 9 16.35 35.78 -2.87
C VAL A 9 15.32 35.24 -1.88
N SER A 10 14.38 36.05 -1.42
CA SER A 10 13.31 35.60 -0.52
C SER A 10 12.40 34.56 -1.18
N LEU A 11 12.09 34.73 -2.48
CA LEU A 11 11.29 33.76 -3.24
C LEU A 11 12.04 32.43 -3.43
N LEU A 12 13.35 32.49 -3.70
CA LEU A 12 14.19 31.30 -3.86
C LEU A 12 14.30 30.48 -2.57
N VAL A 13 14.45 31.15 -1.42
CA VAL A 13 14.45 30.49 -0.11
C VAL A 13 13.09 29.86 0.19
N MET A 14 11.99 30.50 -0.19
CA MET A 14 10.64 29.94 -0.03
C MET A 14 10.40 28.71 -0.92
N ILE A 15 10.91 28.72 -2.16
CA ILE A 15 10.88 27.57 -3.07
C ILE A 15 11.75 26.41 -2.55
N LEU A 16 12.92 26.72 -1.99
CA LEU A 16 13.81 25.71 -1.39
C LEU A 16 13.24 25.11 -0.10
N LEU A 17 12.47 25.88 0.68
CA LEU A 17 11.78 25.39 1.87
C LEU A 17 10.55 24.53 1.53
N LEU A 18 9.90 24.73 0.39
CA LEU A 18 8.82 23.86 -0.10
C LEU A 18 9.35 22.48 -0.54
N SER A 19 10.62 22.38 -0.95
CA SER A 19 11.28 21.10 -1.24
C SER A 19 11.77 20.33 -0.01
N ALA A 20 11.69 20.92 1.19
CA ALA A 20 11.91 20.20 2.45
C ALA A 20 10.61 19.53 2.96
N CYS A 21 9.64 19.29 2.06
CA CYS A 21 8.51 18.43 2.33
C CYS A 21 9.05 17.04 2.67
N THR A 22 8.95 16.65 3.95
CA THR A 22 9.31 15.32 4.42
C THR A 22 8.66 14.29 3.51
N ASP A 23 9.45 13.34 3.01
CA ASP A 23 8.98 12.30 2.11
C ASP A 23 8.15 11.30 2.92
N VAL A 24 6.88 11.63 3.17
CA VAL A 24 5.92 10.83 3.97
C VAL A 24 5.90 9.38 3.50
N LYS A 25 6.15 9.14 2.22
CA LYS A 25 6.26 7.80 1.67
C LYS A 25 7.37 6.98 2.34
N LYS A 26 8.55 7.56 2.59
CA LYS A 26 9.68 6.85 3.23
C LYS A 26 9.45 6.57 4.71
N ASP A 27 8.61 7.37 5.36
CA ASP A 27 8.25 7.17 6.77
C ASP A 27 7.19 6.09 6.94
N VAL A 28 6.39 5.82 5.90
CA VAL A 28 5.24 4.90 5.96
C VAL A 28 5.49 3.61 5.20
N LEU A 29 6.18 3.66 4.05
CA LEU A 29 6.38 2.53 3.14
C LEU A 29 7.85 2.12 3.09
N THR A 30 8.08 0.82 3.22
CA THR A 30 9.39 0.17 3.11
C THR A 30 9.38 -0.87 2.00
N GLU A 31 10.53 -1.51 1.78
CA GLU A 31 10.64 -2.67 0.90
C GLU A 31 9.61 -3.76 1.25
N PRO A 32 9.05 -4.46 0.24
CA PRO A 32 8.03 -5.48 0.44
C PRO A 32 8.58 -6.64 1.28
N ARG A 33 7.72 -7.24 2.10
CA ARG A 33 8.01 -8.47 2.85
C ARG A 33 7.09 -9.59 2.37
N TYR A 34 7.58 -10.40 1.44
CA TYR A 34 6.74 -11.45 0.84
C TYR A 34 6.43 -12.62 1.77
N GLU A 35 7.20 -12.79 2.85
CA GLU A 35 6.85 -13.70 3.94
C GLU A 35 5.44 -13.42 4.49
N ASP A 36 4.98 -12.15 4.48
CA ASP A 36 3.63 -11.79 4.91
C ASP A 36 2.53 -12.34 4.00
N LEU A 37 2.84 -12.66 2.74
CA LEU A 37 1.91 -13.34 1.82
C LEU A 37 1.81 -14.83 2.11
N TRP A 38 2.85 -15.45 2.67
CA TRP A 38 2.89 -16.87 2.99
C TRP A 38 2.27 -17.13 4.37
N TYR A 39 2.74 -16.43 5.41
CA TYR A 39 2.36 -16.70 6.80
C TYR A 39 0.95 -16.23 7.16
N GLY A 40 0.26 -15.52 6.26
CA GLY A 40 -1.09 -15.01 6.46
C GLY A 40 -2.18 -16.02 6.09
N SER A 41 -2.46 -16.97 6.98
CA SER A 41 -3.71 -17.76 6.94
C SER A 41 -4.97 -16.91 7.18
N GLU A 42 -4.81 -15.62 7.50
CA GLU A 42 -5.88 -14.63 7.59
C GLU A 42 -5.79 -13.63 6.41
N GLU A 43 -6.48 -13.99 5.33
CA GLU A 43 -7.14 -13.07 4.39
C GLU A 43 -6.25 -12.12 3.58
N GLY A 44 -5.35 -12.68 2.77
CA GLY A 44 -4.95 -12.00 1.54
C GLY A 44 -6.20 -11.60 0.74
N ARG A 45 -6.37 -10.29 0.52
CA ARG A 45 -7.52 -9.72 -0.20
C ARG A 45 -7.04 -9.08 -1.49
N VAL A 46 -7.85 -9.21 -2.52
CA VAL A 46 -7.63 -8.54 -3.80
C VAL A 46 -8.76 -7.57 -4.07
N TYR A 47 -8.37 -6.32 -4.34
CA TYR A 47 -9.25 -5.26 -4.79
C TYR A 47 -8.98 -4.99 -6.27
N GLU A 48 -10.01 -4.97 -7.09
CA GLU A 48 -9.86 -4.79 -8.55
C GLU A 48 -10.55 -3.51 -9.03
N ASN A 49 -9.95 -2.89 -10.04
CA ASN A 49 -10.67 -2.03 -11.00
C ASN A 49 -10.33 -2.48 -12.42
N GLU A 50 -10.73 -1.74 -13.46
CA GLU A 50 -10.52 -2.20 -14.84
C GLU A 50 -9.04 -2.34 -15.24
N LYS A 51 -8.11 -1.68 -14.53
CA LYS A 51 -6.69 -1.56 -14.90
C LYS A 51 -5.75 -2.35 -14.00
N ILE A 52 -6.06 -2.42 -12.71
CA ILE A 52 -5.17 -3.00 -11.72
C ILE A 52 -5.90 -3.92 -10.74
N ALA A 53 -5.13 -4.84 -10.15
CA ALA A 53 -5.48 -5.56 -8.94
C ALA A 53 -4.53 -5.14 -7.82
N VAL A 54 -5.06 -4.81 -6.64
CA VAL A 54 -4.30 -4.58 -5.42
C VAL A 54 -4.41 -5.81 -4.56
N ILE A 55 -3.32 -6.57 -4.48
CA ILE A 55 -3.17 -7.73 -3.62
C ILE A 55 -2.65 -7.24 -2.28
N THR A 56 -3.28 -7.61 -1.18
CA THR A 56 -2.91 -7.12 0.15
C THR A 56 -2.55 -8.26 1.09
N SER A 57 -1.61 -8.03 2.00
CA SER A 57 -1.28 -8.90 3.13
C SER A 57 -1.57 -8.17 4.45
N ASN A 58 -1.15 -8.73 5.59
CA ASN A 58 -1.31 -8.11 6.92
C ASN A 58 -0.76 -6.68 7.00
N ARG A 59 0.33 -6.40 6.26
CA ARG A 59 1.06 -5.12 6.30
C ARG A 59 1.60 -4.70 4.94
N GLY A 60 1.37 -5.47 3.88
CA GLY A 60 1.89 -5.17 2.55
C GLY A 60 0.80 -5.06 1.50
N PHE A 61 1.14 -4.44 0.39
CA PHE A 61 0.32 -4.43 -0.81
C PHE A 61 1.16 -4.52 -2.07
N TYR A 62 0.58 -5.11 -3.12
CA TYR A 62 1.20 -5.39 -4.40
C TYR A 62 0.22 -5.01 -5.51
N ILE A 63 0.64 -4.13 -6.41
CA ILE A 63 -0.17 -3.62 -7.51
C ILE A 63 0.15 -4.43 -8.76
N TYR A 64 -0.76 -5.31 -9.15
CA TYR A 64 -0.71 -6.04 -10.41
C TYR A 64 -1.40 -5.20 -11.51
N ASP A 65 -0.69 -4.93 -12.59
CA ASP A 65 -1.22 -4.20 -13.73
C ASP A 65 -1.66 -5.22 -14.81
N TYR A 66 -2.93 -5.16 -15.21
CA TYR A 66 -3.49 -6.16 -16.13
C TYR A 66 -2.93 -6.05 -17.56
N ASP A 67 -2.50 -4.86 -17.98
CA ASP A 67 -2.00 -4.62 -19.33
C ASP A 67 -0.59 -5.20 -19.49
N SER A 68 0.29 -4.93 -18.52
CA SER A 68 1.66 -5.44 -18.47
C SER A 68 1.78 -6.84 -17.86
N LYS A 69 0.70 -7.35 -17.26
CA LYS A 69 0.59 -8.68 -16.63
C LYS A 69 1.64 -8.97 -15.56
N GLN A 70 2.03 -7.95 -14.81
CA GLN A 70 3.06 -8.06 -13.77
C GLN A 70 2.76 -7.14 -12.59
N VAL A 71 3.39 -7.42 -11.44
CA VAL A 71 3.41 -6.50 -10.30
C VAL A 71 4.31 -5.32 -10.62
N VAL A 72 3.75 -4.10 -10.58
CA VAL A 72 4.43 -2.83 -10.94
C VAL A 72 4.80 -1.97 -9.74
N LYS A 73 4.15 -2.17 -8.59
CA LYS A 73 4.44 -1.49 -7.32
C LYS A 73 4.20 -2.45 -6.17
N GLU A 74 5.01 -2.35 -5.13
CA GLU A 74 4.94 -3.24 -3.98
C GLU A 74 5.62 -2.61 -2.78
N TYR A 75 4.95 -2.67 -1.64
CA TYR A 75 5.43 -2.03 -0.43
C TYR A 75 4.96 -2.79 0.81
N HIS A 76 5.76 -2.70 1.87
CA HIS A 76 5.35 -3.02 3.23
C HIS A 76 5.12 -1.72 3.99
N VAL A 77 4.20 -1.74 4.96
CA VAL A 77 3.85 -0.59 5.78
C VAL A 77 4.62 -0.66 7.10
N ASP A 78 5.47 0.34 7.35
CA ASP A 78 6.14 0.54 8.64
C ASP A 78 5.13 1.11 9.63
N VAL A 79 4.40 0.22 10.31
CA VAL A 79 3.33 0.62 11.25
C VAL A 79 3.90 1.46 12.40
N LYS A 80 5.13 1.17 12.85
CA LYS A 80 5.75 1.89 13.95
C LYS A 80 6.05 3.34 13.56
N LYS A 81 6.71 3.57 12.43
CA LYS A 81 7.03 4.94 11.98
C LYS A 81 5.82 5.65 11.41
N GLY A 82 5.02 4.96 10.61
CA GLY A 82 3.87 5.52 9.94
C GLY A 82 2.76 5.91 10.90
N PHE A 83 2.47 5.08 11.91
CA PHE A 83 1.34 5.30 12.81
C PHE A 83 1.71 5.73 14.23
N ASP A 84 3.00 5.74 14.60
CA ASP A 84 3.49 6.01 15.95
C ASP A 84 2.91 5.04 17.01
N ILE A 85 2.88 3.75 16.65
CA ILE A 85 2.32 2.68 17.49
C ILE A 85 3.45 1.76 17.96
N GLU A 86 3.66 1.70 19.28
CA GLU A 86 4.72 0.91 19.92
C GLU A 86 4.35 -0.56 20.16
N ALA A 87 3.07 -0.94 20.09
CA ALA A 87 2.57 -2.25 20.52
C ALA A 87 2.59 -3.33 19.40
N GLU A 88 2.69 -4.60 19.79
CA GLU A 88 2.78 -5.78 18.91
C GLU A 88 1.58 -6.04 17.99
N VAL A 89 0.50 -5.26 18.03
CA VAL A 89 -0.71 -5.57 17.25
C VAL A 89 -1.30 -4.32 16.59
N GLY A 90 -0.71 -3.93 15.47
CA GLY A 90 -1.37 -3.11 14.45
C GLY A 90 -1.40 -3.91 13.14
N LYS A 91 -2.56 -4.49 12.80
CA LYS A 91 -2.82 -4.94 11.44
C LYS A 91 -3.05 -3.70 10.57
N VAL A 92 -2.78 -3.80 9.27
CA VAL A 92 -3.08 -2.72 8.33
C VAL A 92 -4.30 -3.10 7.51
N ARG A 93 -5.24 -2.17 7.38
CA ARG A 93 -6.36 -2.29 6.46
C ARG A 93 -6.07 -1.48 5.22
N PHE A 94 -6.40 -2.08 4.09
CA PHE A 94 -6.27 -1.50 2.77
C PHE A 94 -7.65 -1.35 2.14
N HIS A 95 -7.88 -0.24 1.44
CA HIS A 95 -9.07 -0.06 0.62
C HIS A 95 -8.75 0.69 -0.65
N LEU A 96 -9.12 0.12 -1.80
CA LEU A 96 -8.93 0.73 -3.11
C LEU A 96 -10.14 1.60 -3.49
N ASP A 97 -9.92 2.90 -3.68
CA ASP A 97 -10.83 3.73 -4.47
C ASP A 97 -10.73 3.30 -5.94
N LYS A 98 -11.76 2.59 -6.40
CA LYS A 98 -11.81 1.99 -7.74
C LYS A 98 -11.75 3.03 -8.86
N VAL A 99 -12.21 4.26 -8.61
CA VAL A 99 -12.30 5.33 -9.62
C VAL A 99 -11.00 6.13 -9.65
N LEU A 100 -10.46 6.46 -8.49
CA LEU A 100 -9.32 7.37 -8.37
C LEU A 100 -7.96 6.65 -8.39
N GLU A 101 -7.92 5.31 -8.35
CA GLU A 101 -6.69 4.53 -8.24
C GLU A 101 -5.86 4.96 -7.01
N LYS A 102 -6.56 5.15 -5.89
CA LYS A 102 -5.99 5.54 -4.60
C LYS A 102 -6.19 4.44 -3.58
N LEU A 103 -5.13 4.07 -2.88
CA LEU A 103 -5.16 3.06 -1.84
C LEU A 103 -5.15 3.75 -0.47
N SER A 104 -6.23 3.59 0.27
CA SER A 104 -6.31 4.01 1.67
C SER A 104 -5.67 2.95 2.56
N ILE A 105 -4.88 3.40 3.53
CA ILE A 105 -4.08 2.58 4.44
C ILE A 105 -4.34 3.06 5.87
N SER A 106 -4.89 2.21 6.73
CA SER A 106 -5.14 2.53 8.14
C SER A 106 -4.60 1.43 9.06
N ALA A 107 -4.20 1.79 10.28
CA ALA A 107 -3.77 0.83 11.28
C ALA A 107 -4.91 0.50 12.25
N PHE A 108 -5.13 -0.78 12.54
CA PHE A 108 -6.16 -1.24 13.46
C PHE A 108 -5.65 -2.36 14.38
N SER A 109 -6.27 -2.50 15.55
CA SER A 109 -6.10 -3.63 16.46
C SER A 109 -7.39 -4.43 16.55
N VAL A 110 -7.35 -5.51 17.34
CA VAL A 110 -8.55 -6.25 17.76
C VAL A 110 -9.52 -5.36 18.54
N GLU A 111 -9.02 -4.31 19.21
CA GLU A 111 -9.81 -3.40 20.03
C GLU A 111 -10.42 -2.24 19.23
N GLY A 112 -10.05 -2.06 17.95
CA GLY A 112 -10.62 -1.07 17.05
C GLY A 112 -9.59 -0.31 16.22
N ASP A 113 -10.02 0.79 15.60
CA ASP A 113 -9.12 1.70 14.89
C ASP A 113 -8.10 2.30 15.87
N LEU A 114 -6.82 2.11 15.57
CA LEU A 114 -5.73 2.61 16.40
C LEU A 114 -5.34 4.04 16.02
N SER A 115 -5.84 4.51 14.88
CA SER A 115 -5.31 5.68 14.21
C SER A 115 -6.33 6.80 14.18
N LYS A 116 -5.89 8.02 14.51
CA LYS A 116 -6.69 9.26 14.32
C LYS A 116 -6.58 9.81 12.90
N TYR A 117 -5.93 9.07 12.02
CA TYR A 117 -5.53 9.46 10.68
C TYR A 117 -5.32 8.21 9.83
N HIS A 118 -5.42 8.34 8.53
CA HIS A 118 -5.07 7.30 7.58
C HIS A 118 -4.11 7.86 6.52
N PHE A 119 -3.46 6.97 5.79
CA PHE A 119 -2.66 7.34 4.63
C PHE A 119 -3.40 7.05 3.34
N VAL A 120 -3.18 7.89 2.34
CA VAL A 120 -3.66 7.69 0.98
C VAL A 120 -2.44 7.58 0.08
N TYR A 121 -2.26 6.41 -0.52
CA TYR A 121 -1.26 6.15 -1.54
C TYR A 121 -1.88 6.36 -2.93
N ASP A 122 -1.35 7.34 -3.68
CA ASP A 122 -1.71 7.57 -5.07
C ASP A 122 -0.87 6.65 -5.96
N ILE A 123 -1.52 5.67 -6.59
CA ILE A 123 -0.82 4.61 -7.35
C ILE A 123 -0.12 5.17 -8.58
N LYS A 124 -0.68 6.21 -9.21
CA LYS A 124 -0.12 6.83 -10.42
C LYS A 124 1.04 7.74 -10.10
N ALA A 125 0.85 8.60 -9.11
CA ALA A 125 1.88 9.57 -8.71
C ALA A 125 2.98 8.93 -7.87
N ASP A 126 2.73 7.74 -7.32
CA ASP A 126 3.65 7.02 -6.44
C ASP A 126 3.99 7.84 -5.18
N THR A 127 2.98 8.50 -4.62
CA THR A 127 3.07 9.42 -3.48
C THR A 127 2.14 9.00 -2.35
N VAL A 128 2.52 9.32 -1.11
CA VAL A 128 1.70 9.09 0.09
C VAL A 128 1.31 10.43 0.71
N GLU A 129 0.04 10.57 1.06
CA GLU A 129 -0.48 11.71 1.82
C GLU A 129 -1.10 11.23 3.14
N LYS A 130 -0.88 11.98 4.22
CA LYS A 130 -1.55 11.78 5.51
C LYS A 130 -2.88 12.54 5.52
N LYS A 131 -3.96 11.87 5.90
CA LYS A 131 -5.30 12.46 6.06
C LYS A 131 -5.75 12.35 7.50
N ASP A 132 -6.12 13.48 8.09
CA ASP A 132 -6.70 13.51 9.43
C ASP A 132 -8.09 12.87 9.43
N GLY A 133 -8.40 12.17 10.53
CA GLY A 133 -9.64 11.42 10.70
C GLY A 133 -9.53 9.95 10.31
N ASN A 134 -10.46 9.16 10.85
CA ASN A 134 -10.55 7.73 10.60
C ASN A 134 -11.11 7.47 9.20
N LEU A 135 -10.88 6.26 8.67
CA LEU A 135 -11.57 5.84 7.46
C LEU A 135 -13.08 5.75 7.72
N PRO A 136 -13.94 6.19 6.78
CA PRO A 136 -15.38 6.04 6.94
C PRO A 136 -15.79 4.57 7.06
N ASP A 137 -16.88 4.28 7.76
CA ASP A 137 -17.30 2.90 8.08
C ASP A 137 -17.54 2.03 6.84
N GLU A 138 -17.92 2.63 5.71
CA GLU A 138 -18.09 1.94 4.42
C GLU A 138 -16.78 1.34 3.86
N TYR A 139 -15.62 1.79 4.36
CA TYR A 139 -14.30 1.27 4.02
C TYR A 139 -13.88 0.09 4.92
N ILE A 140 -14.67 -0.23 5.96
CA ILE A 140 -14.32 -1.18 7.03
C ILE A 140 -14.66 -2.63 6.65
N ASP A 141 -15.66 -2.87 5.80
CA ASP A 141 -16.09 -4.21 5.39
C ASP A 141 -16.17 -4.36 3.86
N PRO A 142 -15.10 -4.85 3.21
CA PRO A 142 -15.08 -4.95 1.77
C PRO A 142 -15.78 -6.24 1.35
N GLN A 143 -17.11 -6.20 1.28
CA GLN A 143 -17.93 -7.26 0.69
C GLN A 143 -17.49 -7.63 -0.75
N GLU A 144 -16.69 -6.77 -1.38
CA GLU A 144 -16.23 -6.93 -2.76
C GLU A 144 -14.85 -7.58 -2.90
N ALA A 145 -14.07 -7.70 -1.81
CA ALA A 145 -12.73 -8.27 -1.87
C ALA A 145 -12.74 -9.72 -2.36
N ILE A 146 -11.75 -10.06 -3.19
CA ILE A 146 -11.53 -11.42 -3.67
C ILE A 146 -10.53 -12.09 -2.74
N GLN A 147 -10.84 -13.30 -2.28
CA GLN A 147 -9.92 -14.11 -1.49
C GLN A 147 -8.84 -14.71 -2.40
N THR A 148 -7.59 -14.65 -1.94
CA THR A 148 -6.47 -15.28 -2.65
C THR A 148 -6.34 -16.75 -2.32
N THR A 149 -5.79 -17.52 -3.26
CA THR A 149 -5.49 -18.95 -3.11
C THR A 149 -3.98 -19.16 -3.15
N TYR A 150 -3.49 -20.05 -2.29
CA TYR A 150 -2.08 -20.42 -2.24
C TYR A 150 -1.94 -21.93 -2.45
N MET A 151 -1.18 -22.35 -3.46
CA MET A 151 -1.05 -23.75 -3.87
C MET A 151 0.39 -24.27 -3.95
N GLY A 152 1.34 -23.74 -3.16
CA GLY A 152 2.75 -24.14 -3.28
C GLY A 152 3.60 -23.92 -2.04
N GLU A 153 4.89 -24.17 -2.18
CA GLU A 153 5.95 -23.80 -1.21
C GLU A 153 6.65 -22.50 -1.63
N ASP A 154 6.09 -21.77 -2.60
CA ASP A 154 6.62 -20.50 -3.07
C ASP A 154 5.51 -19.55 -3.55
N LEU A 155 5.87 -18.30 -3.82
CA LEU A 155 4.92 -17.30 -4.33
C LEU A 155 4.43 -17.60 -5.74
N GLN A 156 5.07 -18.49 -6.50
CA GLN A 156 4.61 -18.81 -7.87
C GLN A 156 3.26 -19.51 -7.84
N GLY A 157 2.97 -20.25 -6.75
CA GLY A 157 1.66 -20.85 -6.48
C GLY A 157 0.60 -19.89 -5.92
N TYR A 158 0.94 -18.61 -5.69
CA TYR A 158 -0.03 -17.61 -5.25
C TYR A 158 -0.90 -17.17 -6.42
N SER A 159 -2.22 -17.19 -6.21
CA SER A 159 -3.17 -16.88 -7.27
C SER A 159 -4.48 -16.25 -6.75
N PHE A 160 -5.23 -15.64 -7.65
CA PHE A 160 -6.61 -15.22 -7.40
C PHE A 160 -7.45 -15.30 -8.67
N LYS A 161 -8.74 -15.62 -8.50
CA LYS A 161 -9.72 -15.61 -9.58
C LYS A 161 -10.26 -14.19 -9.79
N SER A 162 -9.80 -13.50 -10.83
CA SER A 162 -10.27 -12.16 -11.15
C SER A 162 -11.76 -12.16 -11.49
N LYS A 163 -12.54 -11.29 -10.84
CA LYS A 163 -13.96 -11.09 -11.16
C LYS A 163 -14.12 -10.30 -12.45
N LEU A 164 -13.23 -9.32 -12.70
CA LEU A 164 -13.30 -8.45 -13.87
C LEU A 164 -12.71 -9.09 -15.14
N LYS A 165 -11.63 -9.87 -15.01
CA LYS A 165 -10.97 -10.53 -16.14
C LYS A 165 -11.48 -11.94 -16.39
N ASN A 166 -12.21 -12.53 -15.43
CA ASN A 166 -12.74 -13.88 -15.47
C ASN A 166 -11.66 -14.97 -15.71
N GLU A 167 -10.42 -14.70 -15.29
CA GLU A 167 -9.27 -15.60 -15.41
C GLU A 167 -8.60 -15.81 -14.05
N GLU A 168 -7.86 -16.91 -13.92
CA GLU A 168 -6.98 -17.13 -12.78
C GLU A 168 -5.68 -16.36 -13.01
N ILE A 169 -5.26 -15.55 -12.05
CA ILE A 169 -4.07 -14.71 -12.17
C ILE A 169 -3.01 -15.20 -11.19
N PHE A 170 -1.80 -15.38 -11.70
CA PHE A 170 -0.61 -15.77 -10.95
C PHE A 170 0.37 -14.60 -10.92
N PRO A 171 0.19 -13.62 -10.00
CA PRO A 171 0.89 -12.33 -10.04
C PRO A 171 2.41 -12.44 -9.87
N PHE A 172 2.90 -13.57 -9.36
CA PHE A 172 4.30 -13.79 -8.99
C PHE A 172 4.96 -14.93 -9.78
N LYS A 173 4.30 -15.47 -10.81
CA LYS A 173 4.76 -16.66 -11.55
C LYS A 173 6.15 -16.53 -12.17
N ASP A 174 6.48 -15.35 -12.70
CA ASP A 174 7.72 -15.13 -13.45
C ASP A 174 8.82 -14.46 -12.60
N ARG A 175 8.70 -14.53 -11.26
CA ARG A 175 9.66 -13.93 -10.35
C ARG A 175 10.36 -15.00 -9.53
N ASP A 176 11.69 -15.02 -9.62
CA ASP A 176 12.55 -15.88 -8.80
C ASP A 176 12.63 -15.30 -7.38
N TYR A 177 11.77 -15.80 -6.49
CA TYR A 177 11.82 -15.47 -5.08
C TYR A 177 12.51 -16.59 -4.32
N LYS A 178 13.67 -16.27 -3.73
CA LYS A 178 14.24 -17.10 -2.67
C LYS A 178 13.78 -16.52 -1.36
N PHE A 179 13.03 -17.30 -0.60
CA PHE A 179 12.86 -16.98 0.81
C PHE A 179 14.20 -17.30 1.48
N ASP A 180 14.87 -16.27 2.02
CA ASP A 180 15.91 -16.49 3.02
C ASP A 180 15.17 -16.90 4.30
N LEU A 181 14.76 -18.17 4.35
CA LEU A 181 14.24 -18.81 5.55
C LEU A 181 15.44 -19.11 6.46
N ASP A 182 16.04 -18.06 7.02
CA ASP A 182 16.92 -18.21 8.18
C ASP A 182 16.03 -18.56 9.40
N ILE A 183 15.69 -19.85 9.52
CA ILE A 183 15.04 -20.46 10.70
C ILE A 183 16.11 -20.90 11.69
#